data_AF-A0AAE3TN06-F1
#
_entry.id   AF-A0AAE3TN06-F1
#
_cell.length_a   1.000
_cell.length_b   1.000
_cell.length_c   1.000
_cell.angle_alpha   90.00
_cell.angle_beta   90.00
_cell.angle_gamma   90.00
#
_symmetry.space_group_name_H-M   'P 1'
#
loop_
_entity.id
_entity.type
_entity.pdbx_description
1 polymer ?
#
loop_
_entity_poly.entity_id
_entity_poly.type
_entity_poly.pdbx_seq_one_letter_code
_entity_poly.pdbx_strand_id
1 'polypeptide(L)'
;MSLITSSASFQSTLLIIFTSISFDIILLLQLPVLSEESIMAGLAIIGGFAGASGIALKRYVETTLYRSSPEGLLSEYTSSISANKCRDMVKQSQNSTDVMHPMHELHSFVMSGLSNGEWATAENGLIEFREISERVMIELADSGHLKRTDEITKGIFETSVTEYLPRIAFQALDSNEDDIARAAVQTIFTIGKLGVEHYYPIILSPVGAGLSEVVKQAPEGKEGDTLRHECLSAFSHLLVTAAKQPSPDDLTYFLSIYTGQFREWLERDREVWVYQHSLDGFTERGIGRAHSYTLDQYSAFIATKEVNWRSRTKPIEFDGVGPIQILFSYRKNLSEVIEHILRYYRRNGKWPTYPSRLRKTVASMAKDALDTNASQYASSMCQFYVDLAYIFTQVGEGNIDDWAYELARIKKSSAHSQPVDDGFSKLLQEGMTPALEQTKYNISPSDEERSFFNKIMEIEPSGMDSYEDWVQDFQSHVESHYESLD
;
A
#
# COMPACT_ATOMS: atom_id res chain seq x y z
N MET A 1 -2.75 -26.11 -36.35
CA MET A 1 -3.90 -26.95 -35.96
C MET A 1 -4.78 -26.09 -35.08
N SER A 2 -6.00 -25.73 -35.53
CA SER A 2 -6.83 -24.75 -34.81
C SER A 2 -7.26 -25.27 -33.43
N LEU A 3 -7.28 -24.40 -32.41
CA LEU A 3 -7.79 -24.70 -31.05
C LEU A 3 -9.16 -25.41 -31.04
N ILE A 4 -9.95 -25.19 -32.08
CA ILE A 4 -11.29 -25.77 -32.29
C ILE A 4 -11.24 -27.29 -32.50
N THR A 5 -10.17 -27.83 -33.07
CA THR A 5 -10.06 -29.26 -33.43
C THR A 5 -9.53 -30.17 -32.32
N SER A 6 -8.95 -29.59 -31.25
CA SER A 6 -8.38 -30.35 -30.11
C SER A 6 -9.27 -30.32 -28.86
N SER A 7 -10.45 -29.69 -28.90
CA SER A 7 -11.33 -29.64 -27.73
C SER A 7 -11.99 -30.99 -27.46
N ALA A 8 -12.07 -31.40 -26.19
CA ALA A 8 -12.76 -32.63 -25.79
C ALA A 8 -14.23 -32.65 -26.23
N SER A 9 -14.88 -31.48 -26.28
CA SER A 9 -16.26 -31.33 -26.76
C SER A 9 -16.40 -31.61 -28.26
N PHE A 10 -15.43 -31.23 -29.09
CA PHE A 10 -15.41 -31.56 -30.52
C PHE A 10 -15.27 -33.07 -30.74
N GLN A 11 -14.34 -33.71 -30.02
CA GLN A 11 -14.10 -35.15 -30.13
C GLN A 11 -15.31 -35.97 -29.68
N SER A 12 -15.94 -35.61 -28.56
CA SER A 12 -17.15 -36.29 -28.08
C SER A 12 -18.33 -36.12 -29.03
N THR A 13 -18.54 -34.93 -29.59
CA THR A 13 -19.64 -34.65 -30.54
C THR A 13 -19.43 -35.44 -31.82
N LEU A 14 -18.21 -35.45 -32.34
CA LEU A 14 -17.83 -36.19 -33.54
C LEU A 14 -18.01 -37.71 -33.34
N LEU A 15 -17.60 -38.24 -32.19
CA LEU A 15 -17.78 -39.65 -31.84
C LEU A 15 -19.26 -40.05 -31.76
N ILE A 16 -20.12 -39.21 -31.18
CA ILE A 16 -21.56 -39.47 -31.10
C ILE A 16 -22.20 -39.47 -32.51
N ILE A 17 -21.84 -38.50 -33.35
CA ILE A 17 -22.35 -38.41 -34.73
C ILE A 17 -21.87 -39.59 -35.57
N PHE A 18 -20.59 -39.95 -35.53
CA PHE A 18 -20.06 -41.11 -36.26
C PHE A 18 -20.70 -42.42 -35.79
N THR A 19 -20.97 -42.55 -34.49
CA THR A 19 -21.67 -43.71 -33.94
C THR A 19 -23.11 -43.78 -34.44
N SER A 20 -23.83 -42.65 -34.44
CA SER A 20 -25.20 -42.56 -34.97
C SER A 20 -25.27 -42.95 -36.44
N ILE A 21 -24.40 -42.39 -37.28
CA ILE A 21 -24.34 -42.69 -38.71
C ILE A 21 -23.99 -44.16 -38.95
N SER A 22 -23.05 -44.72 -38.17
CA SER A 22 -22.68 -46.13 -38.28
C SER A 22 -23.85 -47.04 -37.93
N PHE A 23 -24.63 -46.70 -36.91
CA PHE A 23 -25.80 -47.46 -36.50
C PHE A 23 -26.93 -47.37 -37.54
N ASP A 24 -27.17 -46.19 -38.11
CA ASP A 24 -28.14 -45.98 -39.20
C ASP A 24 -27.79 -46.83 -40.42
N ILE A 25 -26.51 -46.87 -40.82
CA ILE A 25 -26.03 -47.68 -41.94
C ILE A 25 -26.21 -49.17 -41.66
N ILE A 26 -25.87 -49.64 -40.46
CA ILE A 26 -26.04 -51.05 -40.07
C ILE A 26 -27.51 -51.45 -40.11
N LEU A 27 -28.41 -50.60 -39.60
CA LEU A 27 -29.84 -50.87 -39.59
C LEU A 27 -30.43 -50.89 -41.01
N LEU A 28 -30.00 -49.95 -41.87
CA LEU A 28 -30.38 -49.93 -43.29
C LEU A 28 -29.90 -51.17 -44.06
N LEU A 29 -28.71 -51.69 -43.74
CA LEU A 29 -28.17 -52.90 -44.37
C LEU A 29 -28.86 -54.18 -43.89
N GLN A 30 -29.39 -54.21 -42.67
CA GLN A 30 -30.06 -55.39 -42.09
C GLN A 30 -31.59 -55.38 -42.22
N LEU A 31 -32.17 -54.28 -42.71
CA LEU A 31 -33.61 -54.10 -42.95
C LEU A 31 -34.30 -55.26 -43.71
N PRO A 32 -33.68 -55.94 -44.70
CA PRO A 32 -34.31 -57.07 -45.40
C PRO A 32 -34.47 -58.36 -44.56
N VAL A 33 -33.80 -58.44 -43.40
CA VAL A 33 -33.66 -59.69 -42.61
C VAL A 33 -34.29 -59.56 -41.21
N LEU A 34 -34.70 -58.35 -40.80
CA LEU A 34 -35.17 -58.07 -39.44
C LEU A 34 -36.69 -58.24 -39.29
N SER A 35 -37.13 -58.71 -38.11
CA SER A 35 -38.54 -58.78 -37.73
C SER A 35 -39.12 -57.39 -37.39
N GLU A 36 -40.43 -57.23 -37.47
CA GLU A 36 -41.12 -55.95 -37.17
C GLU A 36 -40.80 -55.41 -35.76
N GLU A 37 -40.71 -56.27 -34.75
CA GLU A 37 -40.31 -55.89 -33.38
C GLU A 37 -38.86 -55.37 -33.32
N SER A 38 -37.95 -55.97 -34.09
CA SER A 38 -36.55 -55.57 -34.16
C SER A 38 -36.39 -54.23 -34.90
N ILE A 39 -37.22 -53.98 -35.91
CA ILE A 39 -37.27 -52.71 -36.63
C ILE A 39 -37.75 -51.59 -35.70
N MET A 40 -38.79 -51.84 -34.89
CA MET A 40 -39.33 -50.86 -33.95
C MET A 40 -38.33 -50.51 -32.84
N ALA A 41 -37.64 -51.53 -32.28
CA ALA A 41 -36.58 -51.32 -31.31
C ALA A 41 -35.39 -50.55 -31.92
N GLY A 42 -35.01 -50.88 -33.14
CA GLY A 42 -33.96 -50.17 -33.86
C GLY A 42 -34.31 -48.71 -34.18
N LEU A 43 -35.55 -48.43 -34.57
CA LEU A 43 -36.05 -47.06 -34.75
C LEU A 43 -36.05 -46.26 -33.45
N ALA A 44 -36.39 -46.88 -32.31
CA ALA A 44 -36.32 -46.23 -31.01
C ALA A 44 -34.87 -45.90 -30.60
N ILE A 45 -33.93 -46.82 -30.86
CA ILE A 45 -32.50 -46.60 -30.63
C ILE A 45 -31.96 -45.47 -31.52
N ILE A 46 -32.31 -45.45 -32.80
CA ILE A 46 -31.95 -44.38 -33.74
C ILE A 46 -32.54 -43.05 -33.29
N GLY A 47 -33.82 -43.01 -32.90
CA GLY A 47 -34.45 -41.82 -32.33
C GLY A 47 -33.71 -41.31 -31.09
N GLY A 48 -33.27 -42.22 -30.22
CA GLY A 48 -32.41 -41.92 -29.07
C GLY A 48 -31.05 -41.33 -29.47
N PHE A 49 -30.37 -41.93 -30.45
CA PHE A 49 -29.09 -41.43 -30.97
C PHE A 49 -29.22 -40.09 -31.69
N ALA A 50 -30.30 -39.87 -32.45
CA ALA A 50 -30.59 -38.60 -33.09
C ALA A 50 -30.85 -37.50 -32.06
N GLY A 51 -31.62 -37.80 -31.00
CA GLY A 51 -31.81 -36.89 -29.87
C GLY A 51 -30.51 -36.57 -29.12
N ALA A 52 -29.71 -37.59 -28.82
CA ALA A 52 -28.41 -37.43 -28.18
C ALA A 52 -27.43 -36.62 -29.05
N SER A 53 -27.42 -36.87 -30.37
CA SER A 53 -26.62 -36.12 -31.34
C SER A 53 -27.07 -34.66 -31.42
N GLY A 54 -28.38 -34.38 -31.39
CA GLY A 54 -28.93 -33.03 -31.34
C GLY A 54 -28.53 -32.28 -30.06
N ILE A 55 -28.57 -32.94 -28.90
CA ILE A 55 -28.12 -32.35 -27.63
C ILE A 55 -26.61 -32.10 -27.64
N ALA A 56 -25.82 -33.05 -28.13
CA ALA A 56 -24.37 -32.92 -28.25
C ALA A 56 -24.00 -31.76 -29.19
N LEU A 57 -24.65 -31.66 -30.35
CA LEU A 57 -24.46 -30.56 -31.29
C LEU A 57 -24.85 -29.22 -30.67
N LYS A 58 -26.00 -29.14 -29.98
CA LYS A 58 -26.42 -27.91 -29.28
C LYS A 58 -25.36 -27.47 -28.25
N ARG A 59 -24.89 -28.39 -27.40
CA ARG A 59 -23.83 -28.08 -26.42
C ARG A 59 -22.53 -27.66 -27.09
N TYR A 60 -22.17 -28.29 -28.20
CA TYR A 60 -20.99 -27.90 -28.97
C TYR A 60 -21.14 -26.48 -29.52
N VAL A 61 -22.28 -26.15 -30.15
CA VAL A 61 -22.56 -24.80 -30.65
C VAL A 61 -22.53 -23.77 -29.53
N GLU A 62 -23.19 -24.03 -28.39
CA GLU A 62 -23.16 -23.13 -27.22
C GLU A 62 -21.74 -22.94 -26.68
N THR A 63 -20.96 -24.01 -26.56
CA THR A 63 -19.57 -23.95 -26.08
C THR A 63 -18.66 -23.21 -27.06
N THR A 64 -18.82 -23.43 -28.36
CA THR A 64 -18.02 -22.76 -29.40
C THR A 64 -18.39 -21.30 -29.54
N LEU A 65 -19.67 -20.95 -29.44
CA LEU A 65 -20.13 -19.55 -29.39
C LEU A 65 -19.57 -18.85 -28.15
N TYR A 66 -19.64 -19.50 -26.99
CA TYR A 66 -19.04 -18.96 -25.77
C TYR A 66 -17.52 -18.78 -25.90
N ARG A 67 -16.77 -19.79 -26.35
CA ARG A 67 -15.31 -19.67 -26.55
C ARG A 67 -14.89 -18.67 -27.62
N SER A 68 -15.81 -18.27 -28.50
CA SER A 68 -15.58 -17.23 -29.50
C SER A 68 -16.02 -15.85 -29.04
N SER A 69 -16.68 -15.74 -27.87
CA SER A 69 -17.01 -14.47 -27.23
C SER A 69 -15.78 -13.87 -26.53
N PRO A 70 -15.71 -12.54 -26.36
CA PRO A 70 -14.65 -11.89 -25.60
C PRO A 70 -14.48 -12.47 -24.19
N GLU A 71 -15.59 -12.79 -23.51
CA GLU A 71 -15.59 -13.36 -22.16
C GLU A 71 -15.06 -14.79 -22.13
N GLY A 72 -15.41 -15.61 -23.14
CA GLY A 72 -14.91 -16.97 -23.25
C GLY A 72 -13.41 -17.04 -23.59
N LEU A 73 -12.93 -16.12 -24.43
CA LEU A 73 -11.49 -15.97 -24.72
C LEU A 73 -10.73 -15.50 -23.48
N LEU A 74 -11.29 -14.53 -22.74
CA LEU A 74 -10.73 -14.06 -21.48
C LEU A 74 -10.61 -15.21 -20.47
N SER A 75 -11.69 -15.98 -20.27
CA SER A 75 -11.69 -17.13 -19.35
C SER A 75 -10.71 -18.23 -19.76
N GLU A 76 -10.59 -18.54 -21.05
CA GLU A 76 -9.61 -19.50 -21.54
C GLU A 76 -8.18 -18.99 -21.33
N TYR A 77 -7.93 -17.70 -21.57
CA TYR A 77 -6.65 -17.07 -21.25
C TYR A 77 -6.34 -17.14 -19.76
N THR A 78 -7.26 -16.69 -18.90
CA THR A 78 -7.05 -16.59 -17.44
C THR A 78 -6.82 -17.96 -16.82
N SER A 79 -7.53 -18.99 -17.28
CA SER A 79 -7.32 -20.38 -16.84
C SER A 79 -5.95 -20.95 -17.24
N SER A 80 -5.32 -20.39 -18.28
CA SER A 80 -4.01 -20.84 -18.77
C SER A 80 -2.82 -20.19 -18.07
N ILE A 81 -3.04 -19.12 -17.29
CA ILE A 81 -1.99 -18.36 -16.60
C ILE A 81 -1.71 -18.98 -15.23
N SER A 82 -0.48 -19.46 -15.06
CA SER A 82 0.09 -19.99 -13.81
C SER A 82 1.38 -19.27 -13.44
N ALA A 83 1.84 -19.42 -12.21
CA ALA A 83 3.09 -18.83 -11.73
C ALA A 83 4.30 -19.18 -12.62
N ASN A 84 4.43 -20.44 -13.03
CA ASN A 84 5.52 -20.88 -13.90
C ASN A 84 5.47 -20.21 -15.27
N LYS A 85 4.27 -20.11 -15.86
CA LYS A 85 4.08 -19.44 -17.14
C LYS A 85 4.41 -17.94 -17.03
N CYS A 86 3.98 -17.27 -15.95
CA CYS A 86 4.33 -15.88 -15.70
C CYS A 86 5.85 -15.68 -15.59
N ARG A 87 6.54 -16.53 -14.83
CA ARG A 87 8.01 -16.49 -14.70
C ARG A 87 8.69 -16.64 -16.05
N ASP A 88 8.24 -17.59 -16.87
CA ASP A 88 8.84 -17.86 -18.18
C ASP A 88 8.61 -16.72 -19.17
N MET A 89 7.40 -16.14 -19.19
CA MET A 89 7.08 -14.98 -20.01
C MET A 89 7.88 -13.74 -19.58
N VAL A 90 8.03 -13.47 -18.27
CA VAL A 90 8.86 -12.35 -17.79
C VAL A 90 10.32 -12.55 -18.19
N LYS A 91 10.89 -13.75 -18.00
CA LYS A 91 12.25 -14.08 -18.47
C LYS A 91 12.42 -13.87 -19.97
N GLN A 92 11.43 -14.23 -20.76
CA GLN A 92 11.47 -14.06 -22.22
C GLN A 92 11.34 -12.59 -22.61
N SER A 93 10.46 -11.82 -21.97
CA SER A 93 10.27 -10.39 -22.23
C SER A 93 11.53 -9.55 -21.93
N GLN A 94 12.36 -9.99 -20.98
CA GLN A 94 13.66 -9.36 -20.71
C GLN A 94 14.68 -9.57 -21.84
N ASN A 95 14.51 -10.61 -22.66
CA ASN A 95 15.45 -11.01 -23.72
C ASN A 95 14.90 -10.76 -25.13
N SER A 96 13.61 -10.45 -25.28
CA SER A 96 12.95 -10.23 -26.56
C SER A 96 11.81 -9.21 -26.42
N THR A 97 11.77 -8.24 -27.33
CA THR A 97 10.69 -7.24 -27.44
C THR A 97 9.36 -7.83 -27.93
N ASP A 98 9.37 -9.04 -28.49
CA ASP A 98 8.19 -9.67 -29.08
C ASP A 98 7.30 -10.37 -28.05
N VAL A 99 7.79 -10.57 -26.82
CA VAL A 99 7.05 -11.24 -25.75
C VAL A 99 6.49 -10.20 -24.79
N MET A 100 5.17 -10.04 -24.82
CA MET A 100 4.44 -9.13 -23.93
C MET A 100 4.40 -9.65 -22.49
N HIS A 101 4.23 -8.71 -21.56
CA HIS A 101 4.05 -9.01 -20.14
C HIS A 101 2.86 -9.96 -19.90
N PRO A 102 2.91 -10.88 -18.92
CA PRO A 102 1.81 -11.84 -18.65
C PRO A 102 0.44 -11.21 -18.38
N MET A 103 0.41 -9.96 -17.93
CA MET A 103 -0.84 -9.25 -17.63
C MET A 103 -1.28 -8.31 -18.76
N HIS A 104 -0.56 -8.28 -19.88
CA HIS A 104 -0.81 -7.34 -20.97
C HIS A 104 -2.18 -7.53 -21.61
N GLU A 105 -2.58 -8.77 -21.90
CA GLU A 105 -3.89 -9.06 -22.52
C GLU A 105 -5.05 -8.62 -21.63
N LEU A 106 -4.94 -8.86 -20.31
CA LEU A 106 -5.95 -8.41 -19.34
C LEU A 106 -6.01 -6.88 -19.27
N HIS A 107 -4.85 -6.22 -19.23
CA HIS A 107 -4.80 -4.76 -19.28
C HIS A 107 -5.47 -4.23 -20.55
N SER A 108 -5.12 -4.78 -21.72
CA SER A 108 -5.69 -4.37 -23.01
C SER A 108 -7.20 -4.61 -23.08
N PHE A 109 -7.68 -5.72 -22.50
CA PHE A 109 -9.11 -6.01 -22.39
C PHE A 109 -9.84 -4.97 -21.53
N VAL A 110 -9.33 -4.65 -20.34
CA VAL A 110 -9.92 -3.62 -19.47
C VAL A 110 -9.92 -2.25 -20.16
N MET A 111 -8.79 -1.86 -20.75
CA MET A 111 -8.66 -0.57 -21.44
C MET A 111 -9.58 -0.46 -22.65
N SER A 112 -9.76 -1.54 -23.41
CA SER A 112 -10.73 -1.58 -24.51
C SER A 112 -12.16 -1.44 -24.00
N GLY A 113 -12.51 -2.12 -22.90
CA GLY A 113 -13.82 -1.99 -22.27
C GLY A 113 -14.10 -0.54 -21.86
N LEU A 114 -13.16 0.10 -21.18
CA LEU A 114 -13.27 1.51 -20.79
C LEU A 114 -13.40 2.44 -22.00
N SER A 115 -12.55 2.25 -23.01
CA SER A 115 -12.55 3.10 -24.22
C SER A 115 -13.84 2.99 -25.04
N ASN A 116 -14.50 1.83 -25.00
CA ASN A 116 -15.75 1.58 -25.71
C ASN A 116 -17.01 1.88 -24.88
N GLY A 117 -16.86 2.28 -23.61
CA GLY A 117 -17.99 2.47 -22.69
C GLY A 117 -18.65 1.15 -22.25
N GLU A 118 -17.95 0.02 -22.38
CA GLU A 118 -18.39 -1.30 -21.95
C GLU A 118 -17.94 -1.56 -20.50
N TRP A 119 -18.53 -0.83 -19.55
CA TRP A 119 -18.05 -0.80 -18.15
C TRP A 119 -18.09 -2.16 -17.46
N ALA A 120 -19.13 -2.96 -17.68
CA ALA A 120 -19.21 -4.32 -17.14
C ALA A 120 -18.08 -5.22 -17.66
N THR A 121 -17.67 -5.04 -18.93
CA THR A 121 -16.53 -5.75 -19.52
C THR A 121 -15.23 -5.33 -18.86
N ALA A 122 -15.04 -4.02 -18.65
CA ALA A 122 -13.86 -3.49 -17.97
C ALA A 122 -13.78 -3.96 -16.50
N GLU A 123 -14.90 -3.95 -15.77
CA GLU A 123 -14.97 -4.42 -14.39
C GLU A 123 -14.64 -5.92 -14.29
N ASN A 124 -15.25 -6.76 -15.13
CA ASN A 124 -14.95 -8.20 -15.17
C ASN A 124 -13.48 -8.46 -15.52
N GLY A 125 -12.92 -7.73 -16.48
CA GLY A 125 -11.50 -7.82 -16.81
C GLY A 125 -10.58 -7.48 -15.65
N LEU A 126 -10.94 -6.46 -14.84
CA LEU A 126 -10.19 -6.05 -13.67
C LEU A 126 -10.31 -7.05 -12.51
N ILE A 127 -11.49 -7.66 -12.34
CA ILE A 127 -11.70 -8.75 -11.38
C ILE A 127 -10.78 -9.92 -11.72
N GLU A 128 -10.76 -10.37 -12.98
CA GLU A 128 -9.88 -11.43 -13.44
C GLU A 128 -8.39 -11.05 -13.30
N PHE A 129 -8.04 -9.79 -13.58
CA PHE A 129 -6.68 -9.28 -13.36
C PHE A 129 -6.24 -9.46 -11.91
N ARG A 130 -7.11 -9.08 -10.97
CA ARG A 130 -6.86 -9.26 -9.54
C ARG A 130 -6.74 -10.74 -9.21
N GLU A 131 -7.71 -11.57 -9.59
CA GLU A 131 -7.73 -13.01 -9.26
C GLU A 131 -6.48 -13.75 -9.75
N ILE A 132 -6.01 -13.45 -10.97
CA ILE A 132 -4.75 -14.03 -11.46
C ILE A 132 -3.57 -13.54 -10.62
N SER A 133 -3.51 -12.24 -10.29
CA SER A 133 -2.41 -11.68 -9.52
C SER A 133 -2.33 -12.32 -8.12
N GLU A 134 -3.47 -12.51 -7.46
CA GLU A 134 -3.57 -13.20 -6.18
C GLU A 134 -3.14 -14.66 -6.30
N ARG A 135 -3.69 -15.40 -7.27
CA ARG A 135 -3.36 -16.82 -7.50
C ARG A 135 -1.88 -17.01 -7.78
N VAL A 136 -1.28 -16.18 -8.64
CA VAL A 136 0.15 -16.25 -8.97
C VAL A 136 1.01 -15.96 -7.74
N MET A 137 0.64 -14.98 -6.90
CA MET A 137 1.37 -14.69 -5.67
C MET A 137 1.35 -15.90 -4.72
N ILE A 138 0.17 -16.51 -4.53
CA ILE A 138 -0.01 -17.70 -3.68
C ILE A 138 0.77 -18.89 -4.23
N GLU A 139 0.68 -19.19 -5.52
CA GLU A 139 1.42 -20.28 -6.16
C GLU A 139 2.94 -20.09 -6.03
N LEU A 140 3.44 -18.85 -6.15
CA LEU A 140 4.86 -18.53 -5.95
C LEU A 140 5.27 -18.67 -4.47
N ALA A 141 4.38 -18.35 -3.53
CA ALA A 141 4.61 -18.56 -2.11
C ALA A 141 4.72 -20.06 -1.79
N ASP A 142 3.74 -20.85 -2.24
CA ASP A 142 3.65 -22.29 -2.00
C ASP A 142 4.83 -23.07 -2.60
N SER A 143 5.37 -22.58 -3.72
CA SER A 143 6.54 -23.16 -4.39
C SER A 143 7.89 -22.65 -3.85
N GLY A 144 7.90 -21.73 -2.88
CA GLY A 144 9.13 -21.18 -2.30
C GLY A 144 9.92 -20.27 -3.25
N HIS A 145 9.24 -19.68 -4.23
CA HIS A 145 9.81 -18.77 -5.22
C HIS A 145 9.71 -17.28 -4.84
N LEU A 146 9.06 -16.95 -3.72
CA LEU A 146 9.08 -15.62 -3.12
C LEU A 146 10.37 -15.40 -2.31
N LYS A 147 11.47 -15.09 -2.99
CA LYS A 147 12.77 -14.79 -2.36
C LYS A 147 13.10 -13.31 -2.44
N ARG A 148 13.74 -12.78 -1.40
CA ARG A 148 14.23 -11.38 -1.31
C ARG A 148 15.25 -10.95 -2.38
N THR A 149 15.59 -11.78 -3.36
CA THR A 149 16.53 -11.42 -4.43
C THR A 149 16.02 -11.87 -5.80
N ASP A 150 14.79 -12.35 -5.87
CA ASP A 150 14.21 -12.85 -7.12
C ASP A 150 13.63 -11.69 -7.94
N GLU A 151 14.47 -11.08 -8.76
CA GLU A 151 14.10 -10.03 -9.71
C GLU A 151 13.04 -10.49 -10.74
N ILE A 152 12.96 -11.80 -11.01
CA ILE A 152 11.97 -12.35 -11.94
C ILE A 152 10.59 -12.29 -11.30
N THR A 153 10.49 -12.71 -10.03
CA THR A 153 9.25 -12.57 -9.24
C THR A 153 8.83 -11.12 -9.15
N LYS A 154 9.77 -10.20 -8.91
CA LYS A 154 9.49 -8.77 -8.86
C LYS A 154 8.91 -8.29 -10.19
N GLY A 155 9.54 -8.67 -11.30
CA GLY A 155 9.12 -8.31 -12.66
C GLY A 155 7.70 -8.77 -13.04
N ILE A 156 7.18 -9.86 -12.47
CA ILE A 156 5.80 -10.33 -12.69
C ILE A 156 4.77 -9.28 -12.23
N PHE A 157 5.04 -8.61 -11.12
CA PHE A 157 4.10 -7.68 -10.52
C PHE A 157 4.44 -6.23 -10.80
N GLU A 158 5.72 -5.90 -11.01
CA GLU A 158 6.21 -4.54 -11.18
C GLU A 158 5.45 -3.79 -12.26
N THR A 159 5.44 -4.27 -13.51
CA THR A 159 4.72 -3.65 -14.63
C THR A 159 3.22 -3.50 -14.33
N SER A 160 2.63 -4.53 -13.71
CA SER A 160 1.21 -4.54 -13.37
C SER A 160 0.84 -3.41 -12.40
N VAL A 161 1.66 -3.17 -11.37
CA VAL A 161 1.36 -2.19 -10.32
C VAL A 161 1.89 -0.78 -10.63
N THR A 162 2.99 -0.65 -11.40
CA THR A 162 3.58 0.65 -11.72
C THR A 162 3.04 1.28 -13.00
N GLU A 163 2.51 0.47 -13.93
CA GLU A 163 2.05 0.95 -15.23
C GLU A 163 0.58 0.61 -15.50
N TYR A 164 0.20 -0.66 -15.47
CA TYR A 164 -1.12 -1.10 -15.95
C TYR A 164 -2.26 -0.66 -15.04
N LEU A 165 -2.21 -0.98 -13.75
CA LEU A 165 -3.27 -0.61 -12.81
C LEU A 165 -3.40 0.92 -12.62
N PRO A 166 -2.31 1.71 -12.54
CA PRO A 166 -2.42 3.16 -12.55
C PRO A 166 -3.11 3.69 -13.82
N ARG A 167 -2.73 3.20 -15.02
CA ARG A 167 -3.38 3.62 -16.27
C ARG A 167 -4.86 3.27 -16.33
N ILE A 168 -5.24 2.08 -15.85
CA ILE A 168 -6.65 1.69 -15.72
C ILE A 168 -7.38 2.68 -14.81
N ALA A 169 -6.78 3.06 -13.67
CA ALA A 169 -7.37 4.03 -12.76
C ALA A 169 -7.60 5.40 -13.41
N PHE A 170 -6.64 5.90 -14.19
CA PHE A 170 -6.77 7.18 -14.89
C PHE A 170 -7.81 7.13 -16.00
N GLN A 171 -7.78 6.09 -16.84
CA GLN A 171 -8.75 5.94 -17.93
C GLN A 171 -10.18 5.78 -17.38
N ALA A 172 -10.34 5.09 -16.26
CA ALA A 172 -11.63 4.94 -15.60
C ALA A 172 -12.14 6.31 -15.09
N LEU A 173 -11.29 7.11 -14.45
CA LEU A 173 -11.65 8.48 -14.05
C LEU A 173 -12.03 9.36 -15.23
N ASP A 174 -11.26 9.33 -16.33
CA ASP A 174 -11.57 10.08 -17.55
C ASP A 174 -12.91 9.65 -18.16
N SER A 175 -13.36 8.42 -17.87
CA SER A 175 -14.63 7.86 -18.30
C SER A 175 -15.76 8.04 -17.27
N ASN A 176 -15.52 8.73 -16.15
CA ASN A 176 -16.42 8.88 -14.99
C ASN A 176 -16.79 7.56 -14.29
N GLU A 177 -15.92 6.55 -14.33
CA GLU A 177 -16.12 5.24 -13.69
C GLU A 177 -15.31 5.12 -12.39
N ASP A 178 -15.72 5.88 -11.37
CA ASP A 178 -15.04 5.96 -10.07
C ASP A 178 -14.91 4.60 -9.36
N ASP A 179 -15.87 3.69 -9.56
CA ASP A 179 -15.83 2.35 -8.99
C ASP A 179 -14.69 1.51 -9.58
N ILE A 180 -14.48 1.59 -10.90
CA ILE A 180 -13.38 0.89 -11.58
C ILE A 180 -12.03 1.50 -11.19
N ALA A 181 -11.96 2.84 -11.10
CA ALA A 181 -10.75 3.53 -10.65
C ALA A 181 -10.33 3.09 -9.23
N ARG A 182 -11.29 3.02 -8.31
CA ARG A 182 -11.05 2.54 -6.95
C ARG A 182 -10.71 1.05 -6.91
N ALA A 183 -11.35 0.22 -7.73
CA ALA A 183 -11.03 -1.20 -7.84
C ALA A 183 -9.59 -1.42 -8.33
N ALA A 184 -9.06 -0.56 -9.20
CA ALA A 184 -7.68 -0.64 -9.66
C ALA A 184 -6.69 -0.34 -8.52
N VAL A 185 -6.94 0.72 -7.74
CA VAL A 185 -6.16 1.03 -6.53
C VAL A 185 -6.25 -0.10 -5.49
N GLN A 186 -7.44 -0.65 -5.29
CA GLN A 186 -7.66 -1.78 -4.39
C GLN A 186 -6.88 -3.02 -4.86
N THR A 187 -6.75 -3.23 -6.17
CA THR A 187 -5.95 -4.32 -6.73
C THR A 187 -4.46 -4.13 -6.46
N ILE A 188 -3.93 -2.90 -6.62
CA ILE A 188 -2.54 -2.56 -6.22
C ILE A 188 -2.33 -2.86 -4.73
N PHE A 189 -3.27 -2.43 -3.88
CA PHE A 189 -3.23 -2.70 -2.45
C PHE A 189 -3.23 -4.19 -2.13
N THR A 190 -4.12 -4.98 -2.76
CA THR A 190 -4.21 -6.42 -2.52
C THR A 190 -2.93 -7.15 -2.92
N ILE A 191 -2.32 -6.80 -4.06
CA ILE A 191 -1.03 -7.37 -4.49
C ILE A 191 0.04 -7.08 -3.44
N GLY A 192 0.14 -5.82 -2.98
CA GLY A 192 1.08 -5.44 -1.92
C GLY A 192 0.83 -6.17 -0.61
N LYS A 193 -0.44 -6.27 -0.19
CA LYS A 193 -0.84 -6.91 1.06
C LYS A 193 -0.47 -8.40 1.05
N LEU A 194 -0.86 -9.12 0.00
CA LEU A 194 -0.54 -10.54 -0.15
C LEU A 194 0.97 -10.78 -0.20
N GLY A 195 1.71 -9.96 -0.96
CA GLY A 195 3.16 -10.10 -1.00
C GLY A 195 3.79 -9.91 0.38
N VAL A 196 3.34 -8.93 1.18
CA VAL A 196 3.82 -8.75 2.55
C VAL A 196 3.39 -9.90 3.46
N GLU A 197 2.14 -10.38 3.39
CA GLU A 197 1.64 -11.51 4.19
C GLU A 197 2.39 -12.82 3.89
N HIS A 198 2.86 -12.99 2.66
CA HIS A 198 3.71 -14.10 2.22
C HIS A 198 5.22 -13.81 2.31
N TYR A 199 5.64 -12.87 3.18
CA TYR A 199 7.06 -12.57 3.47
C TYR A 199 7.89 -12.10 2.26
N TYR A 200 7.26 -11.42 1.30
CA TYR A 200 7.87 -10.84 0.12
C TYR A 200 7.83 -9.29 0.15
N PRO A 201 8.59 -8.63 1.06
CA PRO A 201 8.52 -7.18 1.27
C PRO A 201 9.01 -6.34 0.07
N ILE A 202 9.76 -6.94 -0.86
CA ILE A 202 10.28 -6.24 -2.06
C ILE A 202 9.15 -5.71 -2.95
N ILE A 203 7.96 -6.30 -2.86
CA ILE A 203 6.76 -5.80 -3.54
C ILE A 203 6.37 -4.38 -3.11
N LEU A 204 6.78 -3.93 -1.91
CA LEU A 204 6.41 -2.62 -1.39
C LEU A 204 6.96 -1.48 -2.24
N SER A 205 8.17 -1.64 -2.80
CA SER A 205 8.77 -0.62 -3.67
C SER A 205 7.93 -0.34 -4.93
N PRO A 206 7.62 -1.34 -5.79
CA PRO A 206 6.79 -1.12 -6.97
C PRO A 206 5.35 -0.75 -6.60
N VAL A 207 4.78 -1.31 -5.52
CA VAL A 207 3.44 -0.93 -5.04
C VAL A 207 3.40 0.54 -4.60
N GLY A 208 4.41 0.99 -3.86
CA GLY A 208 4.53 2.39 -3.46
C GLY A 208 4.65 3.32 -4.66
N ALA A 209 5.45 2.94 -5.67
CA ALA A 209 5.55 3.69 -6.93
C ALA A 209 4.20 3.77 -7.67
N GLY A 210 3.49 2.64 -7.77
CA GLY A 210 2.16 2.58 -8.39
C GLY A 210 1.13 3.47 -7.69
N LEU A 211 1.03 3.37 -6.36
CA LEU A 211 0.13 4.24 -5.57
C LEU A 211 0.52 5.71 -5.67
N SER A 212 1.82 6.03 -5.67
CA SER A 212 2.33 7.39 -5.85
C SER A 212 1.93 7.96 -7.21
N GLU A 213 2.01 7.15 -8.27
CA GLU A 213 1.62 7.60 -9.60
C GLU A 213 0.14 7.94 -9.64
N VAL A 214 -0.71 7.12 -9.00
CA VAL A 214 -2.15 7.40 -8.89
C VAL A 214 -2.42 8.69 -8.13
N VAL A 215 -1.76 8.92 -6.99
CA VAL A 215 -1.92 10.16 -6.21
C VAL A 215 -1.56 11.40 -7.03
N LYS A 216 -0.46 11.31 -7.77
CA LYS A 216 0.09 12.42 -8.56
C LYS A 216 -0.82 12.80 -9.72
N GLN A 217 -1.27 11.82 -10.48
CA GLN A 217 -2.05 12.02 -11.70
C GLN A 217 -3.55 12.16 -11.48
N ALA A 218 -4.10 11.78 -10.32
CA ALA A 218 -5.51 12.00 -10.02
C ALA A 218 -5.90 13.48 -10.32
N PRO A 219 -7.10 13.75 -10.87
CA PRO A 219 -7.54 15.11 -11.18
C PRO A 219 -7.85 15.91 -9.91
N GLU A 220 -8.01 17.22 -10.04
CA GLU A 220 -8.59 18.03 -8.98
C GLU A 220 -10.11 17.84 -8.94
N GLY A 221 -10.70 17.91 -7.75
CA GLY A 221 -12.13 17.63 -7.55
C GLY A 221 -12.36 16.46 -6.62
N LYS A 222 -13.64 16.20 -6.33
CA LYS A 222 -14.08 15.22 -5.32
C LYS A 222 -13.62 13.80 -5.67
N GLU A 223 -13.71 13.44 -6.93
CA GLU A 223 -13.39 12.11 -7.46
C GLU A 223 -11.90 11.84 -7.31
N GLY A 224 -11.05 12.78 -7.75
CA GLY A 224 -9.61 12.68 -7.58
C GLY A 224 -9.15 12.75 -6.13
N ASP A 225 -9.79 13.57 -5.28
CA ASP A 225 -9.49 13.62 -3.84
C ASP A 225 -9.88 12.31 -3.13
N THR A 226 -10.99 11.68 -3.55
CA THR A 226 -11.39 10.35 -3.07
C THR A 226 -10.36 9.30 -3.46
N LEU A 227 -9.89 9.30 -4.72
CA LEU A 227 -8.88 8.33 -5.17
C LEU A 227 -7.54 8.51 -4.45
N ARG A 228 -7.08 9.75 -4.24
CA ARG A 228 -5.90 10.04 -3.41
C ARG A 228 -6.07 9.51 -1.99
N HIS A 229 -7.25 9.70 -1.41
CA HIS A 229 -7.54 9.21 -0.08
C HIS A 229 -7.43 7.67 0.01
N GLU A 230 -7.96 6.95 -0.98
CA GLU A 230 -7.82 5.48 -1.08
C GLU A 230 -6.35 5.05 -1.17
N CYS A 231 -5.54 5.72 -2.01
CA CYS A 231 -4.11 5.42 -2.11
C CYS A 231 -3.37 5.66 -0.79
N LEU A 232 -3.62 6.78 -0.11
CA LEU A 232 -2.98 7.11 1.18
C LEU A 232 -3.44 6.15 2.29
N SER A 233 -4.69 5.71 2.26
CA SER A 233 -5.21 4.64 3.13
C SER A 233 -4.49 3.31 2.88
N ALA A 234 -4.25 2.95 1.61
CA ALA A 234 -3.47 1.77 1.24
C ALA A 234 -2.02 1.85 1.75
N PHE A 235 -1.37 3.01 1.62
CA PHE A 235 -0.03 3.23 2.20
C PHE A 235 0.00 2.96 3.71
N SER A 236 -0.92 3.55 4.49
CA SER A 236 -0.99 3.32 5.94
C SER A 236 -1.21 1.85 6.30
N HIS A 237 -2.10 1.15 5.59
CA HIS A 237 -2.37 -0.28 5.85
C HIS A 237 -1.17 -1.16 5.52
N LEU A 238 -0.49 -0.92 4.40
CA LEU A 238 0.69 -1.69 4.00
C LEU A 238 1.87 -1.43 4.95
N LEU A 239 2.06 -0.19 5.40
CA LEU A 239 3.08 0.17 6.38
C LEU A 239 2.90 -0.64 7.68
N VAL A 240 1.67 -0.69 8.22
CA VAL A 240 1.38 -1.47 9.43
C VAL A 240 1.50 -2.97 9.19
N THR A 241 1.03 -3.47 8.04
CA THR A 241 1.14 -4.90 7.70
C THR A 241 2.61 -5.32 7.60
N ALA A 242 3.45 -4.49 6.99
CA ALA A 242 4.88 -4.75 6.84
C ALA A 242 5.65 -4.63 8.16
N ALA A 243 5.28 -3.69 9.04
CA ALA A 243 5.87 -3.56 10.37
C ALA A 243 5.63 -4.78 11.28
N LYS A 244 4.63 -5.62 10.98
CA LYS A 244 4.39 -6.89 11.68
C LYS A 244 5.34 -8.00 11.22
N GLN A 245 6.07 -7.82 10.12
CA GLN A 245 6.98 -8.83 9.58
C GLN A 245 8.40 -8.67 10.13
N PRO A 246 9.18 -9.75 10.22
CA PRO A 246 10.55 -9.67 10.70
C PRO A 246 11.50 -9.02 9.67
N SER A 247 12.16 -7.94 10.07
CA SER A 247 13.18 -7.17 9.32
C SER A 247 12.74 -6.80 7.90
N PRO A 248 11.77 -5.89 7.73
CA PRO A 248 11.31 -5.43 6.43
C PRO A 248 12.25 -4.32 5.91
N ASP A 249 13.32 -4.72 5.22
CA ASP A 249 14.36 -3.78 4.74
C ASP A 249 13.78 -2.72 3.78
N ASP A 250 12.77 -3.08 2.97
CA ASP A 250 12.07 -2.18 2.04
C ASP A 250 11.11 -1.18 2.72
N LEU A 251 10.81 -1.37 4.01
CA LEU A 251 9.88 -0.50 4.74
C LEU A 251 10.39 0.94 4.82
N THR A 252 11.71 1.12 4.93
CA THR A 252 12.33 2.45 4.97
C THR A 252 12.09 3.21 3.68
N TYR A 253 12.28 2.53 2.55
CA TYR A 253 12.07 3.12 1.22
C TYR A 253 10.58 3.38 0.96
N PHE A 254 9.72 2.42 1.30
CA PHE A 254 8.28 2.57 1.20
C PHE A 254 7.75 3.77 2.00
N LEU A 255 8.23 3.94 3.24
CA LEU A 255 7.88 5.07 4.08
C LEU A 255 8.33 6.40 3.46
N SER A 256 9.51 6.44 2.83
CA SER A 256 9.98 7.64 2.12
C SER A 256 9.07 8.01 0.94
N ILE A 257 8.59 7.02 0.17
CA ILE A 257 7.61 7.27 -0.90
C ILE A 257 6.32 7.82 -0.31
N TYR A 258 5.82 7.20 0.76
CA TYR A 258 4.57 7.62 1.41
C TYR A 258 4.65 9.07 1.90
N THR A 259 5.72 9.42 2.59
CA THR A 259 5.98 10.79 3.07
C THR A 259 6.05 11.79 1.93
N GLY A 260 6.72 11.43 0.83
CA GLY A 260 6.84 12.27 -0.36
C GLY A 260 5.49 12.71 -0.93
N GLN A 261 4.43 11.92 -0.74
CA GLN A 261 3.08 12.28 -1.21
C GLN A 261 2.55 13.54 -0.52
N PHE A 262 2.87 13.73 0.77
CA PHE A 262 2.37 14.89 1.52
C PHE A 262 3.06 16.19 1.13
N ARG A 263 4.31 16.13 0.64
CA ARG A 263 5.01 17.31 0.12
C ARG A 263 4.24 17.94 -1.02
N GLU A 264 4.05 17.18 -2.10
CA GLU A 264 3.41 17.69 -3.32
C GLU A 264 1.93 18.01 -3.06
N TRP A 265 1.28 17.24 -2.20
CA TRP A 265 -0.15 17.40 -1.97
C TRP A 265 -0.49 18.63 -1.11
N LEU A 266 0.29 18.91 -0.06
CA LEU A 266 0.13 20.10 0.78
C LEU A 266 0.59 21.39 0.08
N GLU A 267 1.46 21.31 -0.93
CA GLU A 267 1.84 22.47 -1.75
C GLU A 267 0.70 22.99 -2.65
N ARG A 268 -0.42 22.25 -2.78
CA ARG A 268 -1.58 22.66 -3.59
C ARG A 268 -2.53 23.64 -2.90
N ASP A 269 -2.34 23.91 -1.60
CA ASP A 269 -3.11 24.90 -0.84
C ASP A 269 -4.66 24.75 -0.96
N ARG A 270 -5.15 23.50 -0.96
CA ARG A 270 -6.60 23.16 -1.00
C ARG A 270 -7.27 23.34 0.36
N GLU A 271 -8.58 23.13 0.47
CA GLU A 271 -9.27 23.26 1.76
C GLU A 271 -8.80 22.21 2.79
N VAL A 272 -8.76 22.59 4.06
CA VAL A 272 -8.30 21.77 5.20
C VAL A 272 -8.92 20.36 5.22
N TRP A 273 -10.23 20.25 4.95
CA TRP A 273 -10.95 18.98 5.02
C TRP A 273 -10.45 17.94 4.01
N VAL A 274 -9.79 18.38 2.92
CA VAL A 274 -9.18 17.50 1.91
C VAL A 274 -8.00 16.72 2.50
N TYR A 275 -7.21 17.36 3.36
CA TYR A 275 -5.97 16.78 3.89
C TYR A 275 -6.17 16.02 5.20
N GLN A 276 -7.11 16.50 6.01
CA GLN A 276 -7.23 16.14 7.42
C GLN A 276 -7.30 14.62 7.65
N HIS A 277 -8.20 13.94 6.93
CA HIS A 277 -8.40 12.51 7.10
C HIS A 277 -7.14 11.70 6.74
N SER A 278 -6.42 12.08 5.68
CA SER A 278 -5.22 11.38 5.22
C SER A 278 -4.01 11.68 6.10
N LEU A 279 -3.86 12.90 6.62
CA LEU A 279 -2.82 13.23 7.61
C LEU A 279 -3.05 12.49 8.92
N ASP A 280 -4.30 12.36 9.37
CA ASP A 280 -4.66 11.53 10.51
C ASP A 280 -4.41 10.04 10.21
N GLY A 281 -4.65 9.62 8.97
CA GLY A 281 -4.31 8.28 8.47
C GLY A 281 -2.82 7.98 8.52
N PHE A 282 -1.97 8.94 8.16
CA PHE A 282 -0.51 8.82 8.20
C PHE A 282 0.00 8.76 9.63
N THR A 283 -0.42 9.69 10.49
CA THR A 283 0.08 9.81 11.87
C THR A 283 -0.40 8.65 12.74
N GLU A 284 -1.71 8.52 12.93
CA GLU A 284 -2.29 7.58 13.91
C GLU A 284 -2.38 6.15 13.37
N ARG A 285 -2.99 5.98 12.18
CA ARG A 285 -3.24 4.64 11.61
C ARG A 285 -2.03 4.04 10.90
N GLY A 286 -1.07 4.86 10.48
CA GLY A 286 0.16 4.46 9.79
C GLY A 286 1.34 4.39 10.75
N ILE A 287 2.07 5.51 10.90
CA ILE A 287 3.34 5.58 11.65
C ILE A 287 3.16 5.15 13.10
N GLY A 288 2.17 5.68 13.83
CA GLY A 288 1.99 5.36 15.25
C GLY A 288 1.81 3.87 15.51
N ARG A 289 0.94 3.20 14.73
CA ARG A 289 0.75 1.74 14.82
C ARG A 289 1.97 0.94 14.37
N ALA A 290 2.61 1.33 13.29
CA ALA A 290 3.80 0.64 12.77
C ALA A 290 4.98 0.73 13.76
N HIS A 291 5.14 1.89 14.40
CA HIS A 291 6.10 2.13 15.48
C HIS A 291 5.85 1.21 16.67
N SER A 292 4.62 1.17 17.17
CA SER A 292 4.20 0.28 18.26
C SER A 292 4.53 -1.20 17.97
N TYR A 293 4.14 -1.71 16.80
CA TYR A 293 4.48 -3.09 16.39
C TYR A 293 5.99 -3.34 16.30
N THR A 294 6.76 -2.35 15.83
CA THR A 294 8.22 -2.47 15.76
C THR A 294 8.83 -2.58 17.16
N LEU A 295 8.34 -1.82 18.13
CA LEU A 295 8.78 -1.90 19.51
C LEU A 295 8.39 -3.21 20.18
N ASP A 296 7.16 -3.68 19.99
CA ASP A 296 6.70 -4.97 20.53
C ASP A 296 7.62 -6.12 20.09
N GLN A 297 8.06 -6.10 18.82
CA GLN A 297 8.92 -7.15 18.27
C GLN A 297 10.39 -7.02 18.67
N TYR A 298 10.90 -5.79 18.76
CA TYR A 298 12.34 -5.54 18.82
C TYR A 298 12.82 -4.88 20.12
N SER A 299 11.94 -4.61 21.09
CA SER A 299 12.27 -3.94 22.36
C SER A 299 13.49 -4.53 23.05
N ALA A 300 13.56 -5.86 23.19
CA ALA A 300 14.70 -6.55 23.80
C ALA A 300 16.01 -6.34 23.02
N PHE A 301 15.94 -6.35 21.69
CA PHE A 301 17.11 -6.09 20.84
C PHE A 301 17.56 -4.62 21.00
N ILE A 302 16.63 -3.67 20.91
CA ILE A 302 16.89 -2.23 21.01
C ILE A 302 17.51 -1.88 22.37
N ALA A 303 17.00 -2.46 23.45
CA ALA A 303 17.50 -2.21 24.81
C ALA A 303 18.97 -2.60 25.02
N THR A 304 19.50 -3.52 24.21
CA THR A 304 20.92 -3.96 24.31
C THR A 304 21.89 -3.11 23.51
N LYS A 305 21.41 -2.15 22.72
CA LYS A 305 22.23 -1.37 21.79
C LYS A 305 22.43 0.04 22.31
N GLU A 306 23.69 0.44 22.42
CA GLU A 306 24.07 1.84 22.65
C GLU A 306 24.01 2.58 21.32
N VAL A 307 22.96 3.36 21.11
CA VAL A 307 22.73 4.08 19.86
C VAL A 307 22.58 5.56 20.18
N ASN A 308 23.26 6.42 19.43
CA ASN A 308 23.01 7.86 19.51
C ASN A 308 21.68 8.20 18.83
N TRP A 309 20.60 8.11 19.59
CA TRP A 309 19.25 8.43 19.12
C TRP A 309 19.02 9.92 18.89
N ARG A 310 19.87 10.86 19.34
CA ARG A 310 19.69 12.30 19.06
C ARG A 310 19.98 12.66 17.60
N SER A 311 20.82 11.87 16.93
CA SER A 311 21.24 12.17 15.56
C SER A 311 20.07 12.26 14.57
N ARG A 312 20.17 13.17 13.60
CA ARG A 312 19.23 13.25 12.47
C ARG A 312 19.26 11.99 11.61
N THR A 313 20.45 11.42 11.44
CA THR A 313 20.70 10.23 10.64
C THR A 313 21.21 9.10 11.53
N LYS A 314 20.87 7.86 11.17
CA LYS A 314 21.45 6.69 11.87
C LYS A 314 22.99 6.75 11.86
N PRO A 315 23.67 6.29 12.92
CA PRO A 315 25.12 6.11 12.89
C PRO A 315 25.51 5.02 11.86
N ILE A 316 26.68 5.18 11.22
CA ILE A 316 27.20 4.25 10.19
C ILE A 316 27.36 2.82 10.75
N GLU A 317 27.71 2.69 12.03
CA GLU A 317 27.90 1.39 12.70
C GLU A 317 26.62 0.54 12.80
N PHE A 318 25.45 1.15 12.61
CA PHE A 318 24.15 0.47 12.58
C PHE A 318 23.59 0.33 11.16
N ASP A 319 24.43 0.50 10.13
CA ASP A 319 24.02 0.23 8.76
C ASP A 319 23.68 -1.26 8.58
N GLY A 320 22.50 -1.55 8.00
CA GLY A 320 21.95 -2.91 7.93
C GLY A 320 21.26 -3.43 9.21
N VAL A 321 21.20 -2.66 10.30
CA VAL A 321 20.41 -3.06 11.49
C VAL A 321 18.96 -2.64 11.30
N GLY A 322 18.17 -3.52 10.67
CA GLY A 322 16.80 -3.28 10.24
C GLY A 322 15.90 -2.56 11.26
N PRO A 323 15.74 -3.07 12.50
CA PRO A 323 14.86 -2.44 13.48
C PRO A 323 15.27 -1.02 13.89
N ILE A 324 16.56 -0.77 14.10
CA ILE A 324 17.07 0.56 14.46
C ILE A 324 16.82 1.53 13.31
N GLN A 325 17.13 1.11 12.08
CA GLN A 325 16.91 1.91 10.88
C GLN A 325 15.42 2.29 10.70
N ILE A 326 14.51 1.35 10.97
CA ILE A 326 13.07 1.59 10.88
C ILE A 326 12.62 2.66 11.89
N LEU A 327 13.09 2.60 13.14
CA LEU A 327 12.75 3.61 14.17
C LEU A 327 13.26 5.01 13.81
N PHE A 328 14.50 5.12 13.31
CA PHE A 328 14.99 6.40 12.76
C PHE A 328 14.14 6.87 11.58
N SER A 329 13.69 5.94 10.74
CA SER A 329 12.87 6.26 9.57
C SER A 329 11.49 6.78 9.99
N TYR A 330 10.83 6.21 10.99
CA TYR A 330 9.58 6.76 11.51
C TYR A 330 9.73 8.21 11.98
N ARG A 331 10.75 8.49 12.81
CA ARG A 331 10.97 9.86 13.30
C ARG A 331 11.31 10.83 12.18
N LYS A 332 12.20 10.45 11.26
CA LYS A 332 12.58 11.28 10.11
C LYS A 332 11.36 11.65 9.27
N ASN A 333 10.59 10.64 8.87
CA ASN A 333 9.44 10.82 7.98
C ASN A 333 8.28 11.58 8.68
N LEU A 334 8.06 11.33 9.97
CA LEU A 334 7.11 12.12 10.76
C LEU A 334 7.54 13.60 10.83
N SER A 335 8.82 13.87 11.07
CA SER A 335 9.36 15.24 11.09
C SER A 335 9.18 15.95 9.75
N GLU A 336 9.41 15.23 8.64
CA GLU A 336 9.25 15.75 7.27
C GLU A 336 7.78 16.08 6.95
N VAL A 337 6.82 15.22 7.30
CA VAL A 337 5.39 15.57 7.14
C VAL A 337 4.99 16.75 8.03
N ILE A 338 5.50 16.83 9.26
CA ILE A 338 5.26 17.98 10.15
C ILE A 338 5.79 19.28 9.53
N GLU A 339 6.97 19.25 8.92
CA GLU A 339 7.52 20.39 8.18
C GLU A 339 6.56 20.85 7.06
N HIS A 340 5.96 19.92 6.32
CA HIS A 340 4.97 20.24 5.29
C HIS A 340 3.66 20.81 5.88
N ILE A 341 3.19 20.26 7.00
CA ILE A 341 2.02 20.77 7.74
C ILE A 341 2.25 22.23 8.16
N LEU A 342 3.41 22.53 8.74
CA LEU A 342 3.76 23.85 9.23
C LEU A 342 3.90 24.86 8.09
N ARG A 343 4.51 24.45 6.97
CA ARG A 343 4.58 25.29 5.76
C ARG A 343 3.19 25.61 5.22
N TYR A 344 2.29 24.63 5.19
CA TYR A 344 0.89 24.85 4.80
C TYR A 344 0.21 25.83 5.76
N TYR A 345 0.36 25.64 7.08
CA TYR A 345 -0.23 26.54 8.07
C TYR A 345 0.26 27.98 7.88
N ARG A 346 1.57 28.17 7.69
CA ARG A 346 2.17 29.48 7.46
C ARG A 346 1.61 30.18 6.22
N ARG A 347 1.34 29.44 5.14
CA ARG A 347 0.76 30.01 3.91
C ARG A 347 -0.73 30.32 4.04
N ASN A 348 -1.48 29.47 4.75
CA ASN A 348 -2.95 29.47 4.70
C ASN A 348 -3.63 29.95 6.00
N GLY A 349 -2.88 30.13 7.08
CA GLY A 349 -3.40 30.50 8.41
C GLY A 349 -4.32 29.46 9.05
N LYS A 350 -4.33 28.22 8.54
CA LYS A 350 -5.20 27.13 9.00
C LYS A 350 -4.42 25.83 9.06
N TRP A 351 -4.69 25.01 10.07
CA TRP A 351 -4.07 23.70 10.18
C TRP A 351 -4.71 22.70 9.21
N PRO A 352 -3.92 21.92 8.45
CA PRO A 352 -4.43 20.89 7.55
C PRO A 352 -4.78 19.58 8.28
N THR A 353 -4.48 19.48 9.58
CA THR A 353 -4.79 18.37 10.48
C THR A 353 -5.19 18.94 11.84
N TYR A 354 -5.67 18.10 12.76
CA TYR A 354 -5.88 18.51 14.15
C TYR A 354 -4.57 18.38 14.94
N PRO A 355 -4.02 19.48 15.48
CA PRO A 355 -2.79 19.43 16.30
C PRO A 355 -2.92 18.46 17.49
N SER A 356 -4.11 18.35 18.08
CA SER A 356 -4.41 17.43 19.18
C SER A 356 -4.24 15.95 18.81
N ARG A 357 -4.48 15.56 17.55
CA ARG A 357 -4.27 14.18 17.09
C ARG A 357 -2.78 13.88 16.95
N LEU A 358 -2.03 14.78 16.31
CA LEU A 358 -0.58 14.66 16.21
C LEU A 358 0.08 14.55 17.59
N ARG A 359 -0.33 15.44 18.53
CA ARG A 359 0.10 15.39 19.93
C ARG A 359 -0.12 14.02 20.55
N LYS A 360 -1.36 13.49 20.46
CA LYS A 360 -1.71 12.17 21.01
C LYS A 360 -0.93 11.03 20.36
N THR A 361 -0.68 11.08 19.06
CA THR A 361 0.13 10.07 18.36
C THR A 361 1.56 10.07 18.89
N VAL A 362 2.22 11.24 18.97
CA VAL A 362 3.61 11.32 19.43
C VAL A 362 3.70 10.95 20.91
N ALA A 363 2.73 11.37 21.73
CA ALA A 363 2.58 10.96 23.12
C ALA A 363 2.49 9.42 23.24
N SER A 364 1.66 8.77 22.41
CA SER A 364 1.56 7.31 22.37
C SER A 364 2.89 6.67 21.98
N MET A 365 3.60 7.19 20.98
CA MET A 365 4.91 6.65 20.58
C MET A 365 5.95 6.80 21.70
N ALA A 366 5.94 7.92 22.45
CA ALA A 366 6.82 8.11 23.60
C ALA A 366 6.47 7.14 24.73
N LYS A 367 5.16 6.93 24.99
CA LYS A 367 4.68 5.96 25.96
C LYS A 367 5.08 4.53 25.58
N ASP A 368 4.84 4.12 24.34
CA ASP A 368 5.20 2.80 23.83
C ASP A 368 6.70 2.55 24.02
N ALA A 369 7.54 3.57 23.76
CA ALA A 369 8.98 3.48 24.00
C ALA A 369 9.34 3.33 25.49
N LEU A 370 8.65 4.03 26.40
CA LEU A 370 8.84 3.93 27.85
C LEU A 370 8.40 2.60 28.44
N ASP A 371 7.36 1.99 27.87
CA ASP A 371 6.88 0.67 28.26
C ASP A 371 7.86 -0.45 27.82
N THR A 372 8.90 -0.09 27.05
CA THR A 372 10.04 -0.97 26.77
C THR A 372 11.25 -0.70 27.68
N ASN A 373 12.13 -1.70 27.84
CA ASN A 373 13.42 -1.54 28.52
C ASN A 373 14.46 -0.70 27.74
N ALA A 374 14.07 -0.04 26.64
CA ALA A 374 14.97 0.76 25.81
C ALA A 374 15.06 2.22 26.28
N SER A 375 15.61 2.45 27.48
CA SER A 375 15.65 3.77 28.14
C SER A 375 16.20 4.90 27.27
N GLN A 376 17.31 4.65 26.54
CA GLN A 376 17.91 5.66 25.65
C GLN A 376 16.98 6.06 24.49
N TYR A 377 16.23 5.10 23.94
CA TYR A 377 15.27 5.37 22.88
C TYR A 377 14.04 6.10 23.43
N ALA A 378 13.54 5.67 24.59
CA ALA A 378 12.44 6.33 25.30
C ALA A 378 12.74 7.79 25.61
N SER A 379 13.93 8.09 26.16
CA SER A 379 14.38 9.48 26.36
C SER A 379 14.41 10.27 25.07
N SER A 380 14.89 9.68 23.97
CA SER A 380 14.93 10.36 22.68
C SER A 380 13.53 10.64 22.11
N MET A 381 12.55 9.77 22.34
CA MET A 381 11.16 10.02 21.95
C MET A 381 10.51 11.10 22.82
N CYS A 382 10.85 11.17 24.12
CA CYS A 382 10.43 12.27 24.99
C CYS A 382 11.04 13.61 24.52
N GLN A 383 12.32 13.63 24.14
CA GLN A 383 12.95 14.83 23.56
C GLN A 383 12.23 15.28 22.29
N PHE A 384 11.96 14.34 21.37
CA PHE A 384 11.22 14.63 20.15
C PHE A 384 9.82 15.19 20.43
N TYR A 385 9.14 14.69 21.46
CA TYR A 385 7.84 15.23 21.89
C TYR A 385 7.95 16.68 22.39
N VAL A 386 8.94 16.98 23.24
CA VAL A 386 9.17 18.34 23.76
C VAL A 386 9.52 19.31 22.63
N ASP A 387 10.38 18.91 21.70
CA ASP A 387 10.74 19.73 20.54
C ASP A 387 9.52 20.07 19.66
N LEU A 388 8.63 19.10 19.45
CA LEU A 388 7.38 19.33 18.73
C LEU A 388 6.43 20.25 19.51
N ALA A 389 6.33 20.08 20.83
CA ALA A 389 5.55 20.96 21.68
C ALA A 389 6.03 22.40 21.53
N TYR A 390 7.34 22.65 21.63
CA TYR A 390 7.95 23.96 21.39
C TYR A 390 7.56 24.52 20.02
N ILE A 391 7.74 23.75 18.95
CA ILE A 391 7.41 24.23 17.60
C ILE A 391 5.93 24.63 17.50
N PHE A 392 5.01 23.81 17.99
CA PHE A 392 3.57 24.08 17.88
C PHE A 392 3.09 25.21 18.78
N THR A 393 3.70 25.39 19.97
CA THR A 393 3.37 26.51 20.87
C THR A 393 3.80 27.83 20.24
N GLN A 394 5.00 27.89 19.67
CA GLN A 394 5.54 29.10 19.03
C GLN A 394 4.78 29.49 17.74
N VAL A 395 4.11 28.55 17.08
CA VAL A 395 3.37 28.79 15.81
C VAL A 395 1.94 29.31 16.04
N GLY A 396 1.38 29.20 17.25
CA GLY A 396 0.14 29.91 17.61
C GLY A 396 -1.09 29.07 17.97
N GLU A 397 -0.99 27.75 18.17
CA GLU A 397 -2.09 26.93 18.75
C GLU A 397 -1.63 25.85 19.75
N GLY A 398 -0.33 25.72 20.02
CA GLY A 398 0.13 24.82 21.07
C GLY A 398 -0.18 25.41 22.45
N ASN A 399 -1.34 25.08 23.02
CA ASN A 399 -1.56 25.28 24.45
C ASN A 399 -0.48 24.49 25.19
N ILE A 400 0.42 25.19 25.88
CA ILE A 400 1.52 24.57 26.62
C ILE A 400 1.00 23.54 27.62
N ASP A 401 -0.13 23.83 28.27
CA ASP A 401 -0.77 22.96 29.27
C ASP A 401 -1.22 21.63 28.66
N ASP A 402 -1.79 21.67 27.45
CA ASP A 402 -2.25 20.46 26.77
C ASP A 402 -1.09 19.50 26.45
N TRP A 403 0.05 20.04 26.02
CA TRP A 403 1.25 19.27 25.72
C TRP A 403 1.90 18.76 27.00
N ALA A 404 1.96 19.61 28.04
CA ALA A 404 2.51 19.26 29.34
C ALA A 404 1.69 18.16 30.02
N TYR A 405 0.36 18.24 29.95
CA TYR A 405 -0.56 17.28 30.54
C TYR A 405 -0.36 15.86 30.01
N GLU A 406 -0.21 15.67 28.69
CA GLU A 406 0.01 14.33 28.15
C GLU A 406 1.38 13.77 28.56
N LEU A 407 2.43 14.59 28.62
CA LEU A 407 3.74 14.15 29.09
C LEU A 407 3.73 13.81 30.60
N ALA A 408 3.00 14.57 31.41
CA ALA A 408 2.78 14.28 32.83
C ALA A 408 2.03 12.96 33.03
N ARG A 409 0.99 12.69 32.22
CA ARG A 409 0.28 11.40 32.22
C ARG A 409 1.20 10.25 31.88
N ILE A 410 2.05 10.42 30.86
CA ILE A 410 3.05 9.43 30.47
C ILE A 410 3.97 9.15 31.67
N LYS A 411 4.59 10.20 32.25
CA LYS A 411 5.49 10.13 33.40
C LYS A 411 4.86 9.37 34.60
N LYS A 412 3.57 9.60 34.88
CA LYS A 412 2.84 8.94 35.98
C LYS A 412 2.46 7.49 35.65
N SER A 413 2.11 7.20 34.40
CA SER A 413 1.64 5.87 33.99
C SER A 413 2.75 4.85 33.77
N SER A 414 3.95 5.29 33.42
CA SER A 414 5.10 4.43 33.18
C SER A 414 5.76 3.99 34.49
N ALA A 415 6.17 2.73 34.59
CA ALA A 415 7.00 2.24 35.70
C ALA A 415 8.40 2.91 35.76
N HIS A 416 8.77 3.65 34.71
CA HIS A 416 10.07 4.26 34.50
C HIS A 416 9.89 5.73 34.12
N SER A 417 9.78 6.63 35.12
CA SER A 417 9.72 8.08 34.89
C SER A 417 11.06 8.67 34.44
N GLN A 418 12.17 8.00 34.80
CA GLN A 418 13.53 8.47 34.57
C GLN A 418 13.83 8.90 33.12
N PRO A 419 13.38 8.21 32.06
CA PRO A 419 13.70 8.62 30.70
C PRO A 419 13.06 9.96 30.30
N VAL A 420 11.96 10.37 30.95
CA VAL A 420 11.35 11.70 30.76
C VAL A 420 12.27 12.78 31.35
N ASP A 421 12.72 12.58 32.60
CA ASP A 421 13.63 13.51 33.30
C ASP A 421 15.00 13.60 32.59
N ASP A 422 15.53 12.46 32.13
CA ASP A 422 16.74 12.38 31.30
C ASP A 422 16.55 13.10 29.95
N GLY A 423 15.33 13.06 29.40
CA GLY A 423 14.95 13.78 28.20
C GLY A 423 15.10 15.28 28.39
N PHE A 424 14.46 15.84 29.42
CA PHE A 424 14.58 17.26 29.79
C PHE A 424 16.03 17.67 30.06
N SER A 425 16.74 16.89 30.87
CA SER A 425 18.14 17.17 31.22
C SER A 425 19.03 17.29 29.99
N LYS A 426 18.83 16.41 28.99
CA LYS A 426 19.56 16.45 27.72
C LYS A 426 19.18 17.66 26.86
N LEU A 427 17.91 18.04 26.79
CA LEU A 427 17.50 19.23 26.03
C LEU A 427 18.11 20.51 26.61
N LEU A 428 18.17 20.62 27.94
CA LEU A 428 18.78 21.77 28.61
C LEU A 428 20.32 21.82 28.46
N GLN A 429 20.97 20.67 28.27
CA GLN A 429 22.43 20.59 28.08
C GLN A 429 22.84 20.73 26.62
N GLU A 430 22.08 20.15 25.71
CA GLU A 430 22.46 19.95 24.31
C GLU A 430 21.57 20.70 23.31
N GLY A 431 20.52 21.38 23.77
CA GLY A 431 19.56 22.10 22.94
C GLY A 431 18.57 21.20 22.19
N MET A 432 17.83 21.82 21.26
CA MET A 432 16.84 21.17 20.40
C MET A 432 17.44 19.98 19.63
N THR A 433 16.65 18.96 19.28
CA THR A 433 17.21 17.85 18.48
C THR A 433 17.47 18.28 17.02
N PRO A 434 18.58 17.82 16.40
CA PRO A 434 18.93 18.15 15.01
C PRO A 434 17.86 17.80 13.96
N ALA A 435 16.96 16.86 14.29
CA ALA A 435 15.86 16.48 13.41
C ALA A 435 14.83 17.62 13.22
N LEU A 436 14.66 18.47 14.23
CA LEU A 436 13.64 19.53 14.26
C LEU A 436 14.20 20.95 14.26
N GLU A 437 15.51 21.12 14.47
CA GLU A 437 16.19 22.41 14.25
C GLU A 437 15.90 23.01 12.86
N GLN A 438 16.03 22.20 11.79
CA GLN A 438 15.72 22.68 10.44
C GLN A 438 14.26 23.12 10.30
N THR A 439 13.35 22.43 10.98
CA THR A 439 11.93 22.77 11.00
C THR A 439 11.70 24.10 11.71
N LYS A 440 12.35 24.36 12.87
CA LYS A 440 12.32 25.65 13.58
C LYS A 440 12.70 26.81 12.65
N TYR A 441 13.81 26.70 11.92
CA TYR A 441 14.27 27.77 11.01
C TYR A 441 13.37 28.02 9.78
N ASN A 442 12.47 27.09 9.45
CA ASN A 442 11.53 27.28 8.35
C ASN A 442 10.25 28.02 8.79
N ILE A 443 10.08 28.30 10.08
CA ILE A 443 8.87 28.89 10.65
C ILE A 443 9.00 30.41 10.90
N SER A 444 10.23 30.95 10.85
CA SER A 444 10.52 32.38 10.94
C SER A 444 9.81 33.23 9.86
N PRO A 445 9.60 34.54 10.10
CA PRO A 445 8.94 35.43 9.15
C PRO A 445 9.60 35.42 7.76
N SER A 446 8.79 35.57 6.70
CA SER A 446 9.24 35.54 5.29
C SER A 446 10.32 36.56 4.94
N ASP A 447 10.47 37.63 5.73
CA ASP A 447 11.52 38.64 5.53
C ASP A 447 12.89 38.22 6.09
N GLU A 448 12.94 37.19 6.95
CA GLU A 448 14.18 36.62 7.52
C GLU A 448 14.68 35.36 6.80
N GLU A 449 13.89 34.80 5.87
CA GLU A 449 14.15 33.55 5.12
C GLU A 449 15.51 33.51 4.37
N ARG A 450 16.24 34.64 4.28
CA ARG A 450 17.48 34.75 3.50
C ARG A 450 18.77 34.85 4.31
N SER A 451 18.74 34.98 5.64
CA SER A 451 19.99 35.15 6.40
C SER A 451 20.63 33.81 6.75
N PHE A 452 21.47 33.29 5.84
CA PHE A 452 22.47 32.24 6.14
C PHE A 452 23.25 32.54 7.43
N PHE A 453 23.43 33.83 7.75
CA PHE A 453 24.07 34.29 8.98
C PHE A 453 23.28 33.97 10.25
N ASN A 454 21.95 34.03 10.26
CA ASN A 454 21.18 33.69 11.47
C ASN A 454 21.31 32.20 11.81
N LYS A 455 21.41 31.32 10.80
CA LYS A 455 21.68 29.89 10.98
C LYS A 455 23.09 29.60 11.48
N ILE A 456 24.10 30.40 11.10
CA ILE A 456 25.48 30.26 11.59
C ILE A 456 25.64 30.82 13.00
N MET A 457 24.93 31.90 13.30
CA MET A 457 25.04 32.63 14.56
C MET A 457 24.10 32.08 15.64
N GLU A 458 23.34 31.01 15.35
CA GLU A 458 22.34 30.40 16.25
C GLU A 458 21.33 31.42 16.82
N ILE A 459 21.04 32.48 16.05
CA ILE A 459 20.14 33.54 16.49
C ILE A 459 18.70 33.04 16.30
N GLU A 460 17.94 33.02 17.38
CA GLU A 460 16.55 32.61 17.33
C GLU A 460 15.69 33.54 16.44
N PRO A 461 14.69 32.99 15.73
CA PRO A 461 13.76 33.79 14.95
C PRO A 461 13.09 34.90 15.77
N SER A 462 12.89 36.07 15.19
CA SER A 462 12.25 37.18 15.90
C SER A 462 10.83 36.79 16.35
N GLY A 463 10.58 36.88 17.67
CA GLY A 463 9.29 36.57 18.29
C GLY A 463 9.13 35.15 18.84
N MET A 464 10.17 34.29 18.75
CA MET A 464 10.20 33.02 19.48
C MET A 464 10.87 33.18 20.84
N ASP A 465 10.42 32.41 21.84
CA ASP A 465 11.10 32.31 23.13
C ASP A 465 12.39 31.48 23.01
N SER A 466 13.36 31.79 23.88
CA SER A 466 14.57 30.99 24.08
C SER A 466 14.20 29.54 24.31
N TYR A 467 14.72 28.64 23.49
CA TYR A 467 14.41 27.22 23.58
C TYR A 467 14.66 26.67 24.99
N GLU A 468 15.80 26.98 25.60
CA GLU A 468 16.16 26.51 26.94
C GLU A 468 15.23 27.07 28.03
N ASP A 469 14.93 28.38 27.99
CA ASP A 469 14.02 29.01 28.95
C ASP A 469 12.60 28.42 28.81
N TRP A 470 12.15 28.22 27.56
CA TRP A 470 10.86 27.59 27.28
C TRP A 470 10.82 26.13 27.77
N VAL A 471 11.90 25.37 27.60
CA VAL A 471 11.98 23.98 28.11
C VAL A 471 11.90 23.94 29.64
N GLN A 472 12.52 24.90 30.34
CA GLN A 472 12.41 25.01 31.81
C GLN A 472 10.98 25.33 32.26
N ASP A 473 10.31 26.25 31.56
CA ASP A 473 8.91 26.57 31.81
C ASP A 473 8.02 25.36 31.53
N PHE A 474 8.18 24.71 30.37
CA PHE A 474 7.45 23.50 29.99
C PHE A 474 7.62 22.37 31.02
N GLN A 475 8.84 22.16 31.52
CA GLN A 475 9.10 21.19 32.59
C GLN A 475 8.30 21.50 33.85
N SER A 476 8.21 22.78 34.24
CA SER A 476 7.44 23.23 35.39
C SER A 476 5.94 22.95 35.23
N HIS A 477 5.39 23.15 34.03
CA HIS A 477 4.01 22.78 33.70
C HIS A 477 3.79 21.25 33.78
N VAL A 478 4.75 20.45 33.32
CA VAL A 478 4.68 18.98 33.41
C VAL A 478 4.67 18.51 34.86
N GLU A 479 5.54 19.05 35.72
CA GLU A 479 5.56 18.69 37.16
C GLU A 479 4.25 19.11 37.84
N SER A 480 3.74 20.31 37.55
CA SER A 480 2.47 20.78 38.11
C SER A 480 1.30 19.85 37.75
N HIS A 481 1.22 19.43 36.48
CA HIS A 481 0.21 18.46 36.06
C HIS A 481 0.43 17.08 36.69
N TYR A 482 1.68 16.62 36.80
CA TYR A 482 2.03 15.35 37.43
C TYR A 482 1.53 15.28 38.88
N GLU A 483 1.76 16.35 39.65
CA GLU A 483 1.27 16.48 41.03
C GLU A 483 -0.25 16.52 41.11
N SER A 484 -0.94 17.08 40.11
CA SER A 484 -2.40 17.19 40.09
C SER A 484 -3.16 15.92 39.68
N LEU A 485 -2.48 14.92 39.11
CA LEU A 485 -3.09 13.76 38.44
C LEU A 485 -3.58 12.65 39.41
N ASP A 486 -3.93 12.96 40.66
CA ASP A 486 -4.26 11.99 41.71
C ASP A 486 -5.46 11.07 41.43
#